data_AF-A0A2A5JPD7-F1
#
_entry.id   AF-A0A2A5JPD7-F1
#
_cell.length_a   1.000
_cell.length_b   1.000
_cell.length_c   1.000
_cell.angle_alpha   90.00
_cell.angle_beta   90.00
_cell.angle_gamma   90.00
#
_symmetry.space_group_name_H-M   'P 1'
#
loop_
_entity.id
_entity.type
_entity.pdbx_description
1 polymer ?
#
loop_
_entity_poly.entity_id
_entity_poly.type
_entity_poly.pdbx_seq_one_letter_code
_entity_poly.pdbx_strand_id
1 'polypeptide(L)'
;MKIKPLTFSFGLAVTSSVQAFTQFGGQGVMPMGHEWLTRTAALEVLNAEHIIEADPNDPRYTWQDGLAKNLELNTAQSEITSLQSHLNNNPLYEPRYDGINSAIVGERWVDIAGFNVTTASADPTGPNCFSAVSQEPADIQQDHFMRRYDDIGGQGGVDAAYRAQQRFVQHFVDAAMAEEKRLKVWDGGGHSALAEVDHNYFLFGRAVHLFQDSFSPEHTVRLPQDNYEKVWQVKAYLCSEGAEQHSHDTKDVLNFASGDVIWQPQTRLEAGWQSYQISSMKPVAIVALEASKDLWAAFIRTMATPKAQRRNVAKQEAQQLVQNWLSFDEAQMLTWYQDENKRDHTYVLAPNESGKGKSLEACMTELKVGTSSQAERVAQLEAERNQCLYNIEAEPGFADLNDPHLDIPYNWRWKSLTWQTPPSGWTYPQLNADTGEQVAIKSPINNQYLSAQTLSNDTPITLSQAHPISLIQVTNSQGQHYFRSAQAPSLFLGYSNKIAGYLKLVDSPKQALYTLIYQGGLWNIQNEFWQQYIWLNQDKERPELNRHGEPSQLNAQWMVEHL
;
A
#
# COMPACT_ATOMS: atom_id res chain seq x y z
N MET A 1 -21.76 36.88 38.88
CA MET A 1 -20.96 35.72 39.28
C MET A 1 -20.48 35.01 38.02
N LYS A 2 -19.17 34.96 37.78
CA LYS A 2 -18.55 34.28 36.64
C LYS A 2 -18.49 32.79 36.94
N ILE A 3 -19.19 31.97 36.17
CA ILE A 3 -19.06 30.51 36.23
C ILE A 3 -17.83 30.15 35.39
N LYS A 4 -16.82 29.57 36.02
CA LYS A 4 -15.63 29.02 35.34
C LYS A 4 -16.04 27.74 34.60
N PRO A 5 -15.62 27.53 33.34
CA PRO A 5 -15.75 26.22 32.71
C PRO A 5 -14.75 25.26 33.35
N LEU A 6 -15.24 24.11 33.82
CA LEU A 6 -14.40 22.97 34.21
C LEU A 6 -13.70 22.45 32.95
N THR A 7 -12.38 22.57 32.91
CA THR A 7 -11.54 21.85 31.97
C THR A 7 -11.56 20.37 32.39
N PHE A 8 -12.34 19.55 31.69
CA PHE A 8 -12.25 18.10 31.80
C PHE A 8 -10.99 17.66 31.07
N SER A 9 -9.91 17.46 31.82
CA SER A 9 -8.73 16.75 31.37
C SER A 9 -9.10 15.27 31.18
N PHE A 10 -9.45 14.88 29.96
CA PHE A 10 -9.51 13.47 29.58
C PHE A 10 -8.07 12.94 29.49
N GLY A 11 -7.60 12.37 30.60
CA GLY A 11 -6.48 11.44 30.59
C GLY A 11 -6.97 10.10 30.06
N LEU A 12 -7.00 9.94 28.73
CA LEU A 12 -7.13 8.64 28.10
C LEU A 12 -5.73 8.00 28.10
N ALA A 13 -5.52 7.05 28.99
CA ALA A 13 -4.47 6.06 28.84
C ALA A 13 -4.86 5.17 27.64
N VAL A 14 -4.51 5.63 26.44
CA VAL A 14 -4.59 4.82 25.23
C VAL A 14 -3.47 3.78 25.36
N THR A 15 -3.81 2.50 25.40
CA THR A 15 -2.88 1.44 25.06
C THR A 15 -2.64 1.53 23.56
N SER A 16 -1.74 2.42 23.16
CA SER A 16 -1.30 2.55 21.78
C SER A 16 -0.40 1.36 21.46
N SER A 17 -0.83 0.51 20.54
CA SER A 17 0.11 -0.22 19.69
C SER A 17 1.08 0.79 19.08
N VAL A 18 2.35 0.40 19.02
CA VAL A 18 3.45 1.20 18.51
C VAL A 18 3.07 1.70 17.13
N GLN A 19 3.15 3.01 16.94
CA GLN A 19 2.86 3.62 15.66
C GLN A 19 3.98 3.24 14.70
N ALA A 20 3.67 2.42 13.69
CA ALA A 20 4.52 2.24 12.53
C ALA A 20 4.78 3.60 11.82
N PHE A 21 5.76 3.66 10.93
CA PHE A 21 6.25 4.90 10.28
C PHE A 21 5.18 5.78 9.63
N THR A 22 3.99 5.24 9.37
CA THR A 22 2.82 6.00 8.94
C THR A 22 2.23 6.86 10.06
N GLN A 23 2.81 8.04 10.21
CA GLN A 23 2.38 9.04 11.18
C GLN A 23 1.41 10.02 10.51
N PHE A 24 0.32 10.34 11.20
CA PHE A 24 -0.76 11.20 10.72
C PHE A 24 -0.23 12.40 9.91
N GLY A 25 -0.68 12.54 8.66
CA GLY A 25 -0.22 13.57 7.72
C GLY A 25 -0.15 15.00 8.30
N GLY A 26 0.51 15.93 7.60
CA GLY A 26 1.02 17.23 8.08
C GLY A 26 0.05 18.23 8.74
N GLN A 27 -1.22 17.86 8.92
CA GLN A 27 -2.26 18.58 9.68
C GLN A 27 -2.52 17.96 11.09
N GLY A 28 -1.82 16.88 11.47
CA GLY A 28 -2.01 16.11 12.71
C GLY A 28 -1.12 16.51 13.91
N VAL A 29 -1.29 15.81 15.04
CA VAL A 29 -0.50 16.01 16.29
C VAL A 29 0.88 15.34 16.23
N MET A 30 1.05 14.35 15.34
CA MET A 30 2.30 13.65 15.06
C MET A 30 2.80 14.07 13.67
N PRO A 31 4.11 14.33 13.48
CA PRO A 31 4.67 14.69 12.18
C PRO A 31 4.74 13.48 11.24
N MET A 32 4.76 13.69 9.92
CA MET A 32 4.86 12.61 8.92
C MET A 32 6.20 11.84 8.99
N GLY A 33 6.17 10.55 8.65
CA GLY A 33 7.33 9.66 8.56
C GLY A 33 7.63 9.28 7.11
N HIS A 34 7.23 8.07 6.71
CA HIS A 34 7.41 7.59 5.33
C HIS A 34 6.80 8.53 4.29
N GLU A 35 5.62 9.08 4.59
CA GLU A 35 4.92 9.97 3.66
C GLU A 35 5.78 11.20 3.31
N TRP A 36 6.52 11.71 4.30
CA TRP A 36 7.44 12.82 4.12
C TRP A 36 8.66 12.43 3.27
N LEU A 37 9.29 11.30 3.56
CA LEU A 37 10.43 10.79 2.81
C LEU A 37 10.07 10.58 1.33
N THR A 38 8.93 9.94 1.08
CA THR A 38 8.46 9.59 -0.26
C THR A 38 8.09 10.80 -1.08
N ARG A 39 7.31 11.72 -0.49
CA ARG A 39 6.99 13.01 -1.10
C ARG A 39 8.26 13.77 -1.45
N THR A 40 9.15 13.94 -0.48
CA THR A 40 10.32 14.82 -0.62
C THR A 40 11.33 14.23 -1.60
N ALA A 41 11.60 12.92 -1.54
CA ALA A 41 12.47 12.25 -2.49
C ALA A 41 11.99 12.44 -3.93
N ALA A 42 10.70 12.19 -4.20
CA ALA A 42 10.13 12.34 -5.52
C ALA A 42 10.21 13.79 -6.04
N LEU A 43 9.87 14.76 -5.20
CA LEU A 43 9.88 16.17 -5.59
C LEU A 43 11.31 16.71 -5.78
N GLU A 44 12.29 16.28 -4.99
CA GLU A 44 13.69 16.64 -5.22
C GLU A 44 14.21 16.06 -6.53
N VAL A 45 13.92 14.79 -6.83
CA VAL A 45 14.30 14.12 -8.09
C VAL A 45 13.70 14.84 -9.29
N LEU A 46 12.46 15.30 -9.19
CA LEU A 46 11.75 16.01 -10.25
C LEU A 46 12.03 17.52 -10.28
N ASN A 47 12.82 18.04 -9.33
CA ASN A 47 13.02 19.48 -9.10
C ASN A 47 11.68 20.25 -9.05
N ALA A 48 10.76 19.76 -8.21
CA ALA A 48 9.35 20.13 -8.22
C ALA A 48 8.78 20.47 -6.83
N GLU A 49 9.62 20.80 -5.84
CA GLU A 49 9.11 21.36 -4.58
C GLU A 49 8.28 22.64 -4.84
N HIS A 50 7.22 22.85 -4.07
CA HIS A 50 6.26 23.95 -4.28
C HIS A 50 5.76 24.63 -3.01
N ILE A 51 5.96 24.04 -1.83
CA ILE A 51 5.40 24.56 -0.57
C ILE A 51 6.46 24.75 0.53
N ILE A 52 7.59 24.04 0.45
CA ILE A 52 8.64 24.10 1.48
C ILE A 52 9.85 24.86 0.95
N GLU A 53 10.31 25.82 1.76
CA GLU A 53 11.51 26.59 1.45
C GLU A 53 12.76 25.75 1.69
N ALA A 54 13.84 26.08 0.98
CA ALA A 54 15.11 25.41 1.16
C ALA A 54 15.61 25.57 2.60
N ASP A 55 16.00 24.47 3.25
CA ASP A 55 16.56 24.50 4.60
C ASP A 55 17.97 25.13 4.57
N PRO A 56 18.19 26.29 5.19
CA PRO A 56 19.50 26.94 5.21
C PRO A 56 20.54 26.15 6.02
N ASN A 57 20.09 25.24 6.89
CA ASN A 57 20.94 24.40 7.74
C ASN A 57 20.95 22.94 7.28
N ASP A 58 20.59 22.67 6.02
CA ASP A 58 20.60 21.31 5.48
C ASP A 58 22.01 20.69 5.64
N PRO A 59 22.15 19.63 6.46
CA PRO A 59 23.45 19.02 6.72
C PRO A 59 24.09 18.42 5.46
N ARG A 60 23.28 18.09 4.44
CA ARG A 60 23.75 17.47 3.19
C ARG A 60 24.72 18.37 2.41
N TYR A 61 24.67 19.69 2.59
CA TYR A 61 25.62 20.60 1.93
C TYR A 61 27.09 20.35 2.30
N THR A 62 27.33 19.65 3.41
CA THR A 62 28.68 19.32 3.88
C THR A 62 29.00 17.83 3.83
N TRP A 63 28.02 16.98 3.51
CA TRP A 63 28.18 15.54 3.41
C TRP A 63 28.94 15.14 2.14
N GLN A 64 29.75 14.10 2.24
CA GLN A 64 30.50 13.54 1.10
C GLN A 64 29.98 12.16 0.69
N ASP A 65 29.38 11.42 1.62
CA ASP A 65 28.87 10.06 1.46
C ASP A 65 27.43 9.99 2.01
N GLY A 66 26.71 8.87 1.79
CA GLY A 66 25.31 8.74 2.19
C GLY A 66 24.35 9.60 1.36
N LEU A 67 24.80 10.04 0.18
CA LEU A 67 24.03 10.82 -0.80
C LEU A 67 23.54 9.93 -1.96
N ALA A 68 22.51 10.38 -2.67
CA ALA A 68 21.97 9.65 -3.81
C ALA A 68 23.06 9.40 -4.88
N LYS A 69 23.08 8.19 -5.45
CA LYS A 69 24.16 7.68 -6.31
C LYS A 69 23.83 7.79 -7.81
N ASN A 70 22.55 7.76 -8.20
CA ASN A 70 22.12 7.83 -9.60
C ASN A 70 20.74 8.49 -9.79
N LEU A 71 20.75 9.81 -10.00
CA LEU A 71 19.56 10.63 -10.23
C LEU A 71 19.29 10.96 -11.71
N GLU A 72 20.01 10.35 -12.64
CA GLU A 72 19.88 10.66 -14.07
C GLU A 72 18.49 10.28 -14.61
N LEU A 73 17.83 11.24 -15.27
CA LEU A 73 16.46 11.13 -15.79
C LEU A 73 16.31 11.54 -17.27
N ASN A 74 17.41 11.90 -17.92
CA ASN A 74 17.52 12.26 -19.34
C ASN A 74 16.92 11.21 -20.30
N THR A 75 16.89 9.93 -19.95
CA THR A 75 16.26 8.87 -20.77
C THR A 75 14.77 8.66 -20.47
N ALA A 76 14.22 9.35 -19.47
CA ALA A 76 12.88 9.08 -18.92
C ALA A 76 11.88 10.23 -19.16
N GLN A 77 12.15 11.12 -20.12
CA GLN A 77 11.35 12.32 -20.33
C GLN A 77 9.86 12.05 -20.60
N SER A 78 9.52 10.93 -21.27
CA SER A 78 8.12 10.54 -21.50
C SER A 78 7.37 10.27 -20.20
N GLU A 79 8.00 9.58 -19.26
CA GLU A 79 7.41 9.29 -17.95
C GLU A 79 7.30 10.54 -17.10
N ILE A 80 8.34 11.38 -17.10
CA ILE A 80 8.32 12.68 -16.40
C ILE A 80 7.15 13.53 -16.90
N THR A 81 6.96 13.64 -18.22
CA THR A 81 5.84 14.38 -18.80
C THR A 81 4.49 13.77 -18.42
N SER A 82 4.38 12.43 -18.41
CA SER A 82 3.17 11.73 -17.97
C SER A 82 2.82 12.05 -16.51
N LEU A 83 3.78 11.89 -15.60
CA LEU A 83 3.66 12.24 -14.18
C LEU A 83 3.23 13.70 -13.98
N GLN A 84 3.91 14.63 -14.65
CA GLN A 84 3.66 16.07 -14.50
C GLN A 84 2.31 16.51 -15.06
N SER A 85 1.70 15.73 -15.96
CA SER A 85 0.38 16.03 -16.53
C SER A 85 -0.79 15.72 -15.58
N HIS A 86 -0.55 14.93 -14.53
CA HIS A 86 -1.56 14.55 -13.53
C HIS A 86 -1.27 15.24 -12.19
N LEU A 87 -1.78 16.46 -12.04
CA LEU A 87 -1.66 17.22 -10.80
C LEU A 87 -2.53 16.63 -9.69
N ASN A 88 -2.03 16.69 -8.45
CA ASN A 88 -2.78 16.29 -7.25
C ASN A 88 -2.54 17.31 -6.13
N ASN A 89 -3.62 17.88 -5.60
CA ASN A 89 -3.64 18.95 -4.61
C ASN A 89 -4.09 18.46 -3.22
N ASN A 90 -3.88 17.18 -2.91
CA ASN A 90 -4.18 16.63 -1.59
C ASN A 90 -3.46 17.45 -0.50
N PRO A 91 -4.18 18.20 0.34
CA PRO A 91 -3.57 19.11 1.32
C PRO A 91 -2.91 18.38 2.50
N LEU A 92 -3.19 17.08 2.65
CA LEU A 92 -2.62 16.26 3.72
C LEU A 92 -1.17 15.87 3.43
N TYR A 93 -0.87 15.60 2.16
CA TYR A 93 0.44 15.10 1.70
C TYR A 93 1.18 16.06 0.76
N GLU A 94 0.52 17.10 0.25
CA GLU A 94 1.06 18.06 -0.73
C GLU A 94 1.95 17.39 -1.80
N PRO A 95 1.43 16.40 -2.54
CA PRO A 95 2.24 15.55 -3.41
C PRO A 95 2.60 16.21 -4.74
N ARG A 96 1.90 17.30 -5.12
CA ARG A 96 1.92 18.00 -6.42
C ARG A 96 1.46 17.15 -7.62
N TYR A 97 1.87 15.89 -7.68
CA TYR A 97 1.57 14.93 -8.75
C TYR A 97 0.87 13.69 -8.21
N ASP A 98 -0.05 13.14 -9.01
CA ASP A 98 -0.88 12.01 -8.58
C ASP A 98 -0.11 10.71 -8.37
N GLY A 99 0.95 10.46 -9.15
CA GLY A 99 1.85 9.32 -8.94
C GLY A 99 2.54 9.36 -7.57
N ILE A 100 2.90 10.56 -7.08
CA ILE A 100 3.48 10.72 -5.73
C ILE A 100 2.44 10.42 -4.65
N ASN A 101 1.21 10.95 -4.79
CA ASN A 101 0.11 10.62 -3.87
C ASN A 101 -0.16 9.10 -3.85
N SER A 102 -0.14 8.47 -5.02
CA SER A 102 -0.40 7.04 -5.18
C SER A 102 0.66 6.20 -4.47
N ALA A 103 1.94 6.57 -4.58
CA ALA A 103 3.03 5.92 -3.86
C ALA A 103 2.90 6.10 -2.34
N ILE A 104 2.55 7.28 -1.86
CA ILE A 104 2.30 7.53 -0.42
C ILE A 104 1.19 6.61 0.12
N VAL A 105 0.06 6.51 -0.61
CA VAL A 105 -1.04 5.61 -0.23
C VAL A 105 -0.61 4.13 -0.29
N GLY A 106 0.26 3.79 -1.25
CA GLY A 106 0.84 2.45 -1.39
C GLY A 106 1.77 2.05 -0.25
N GLU A 107 2.58 2.98 0.25
CA GLU A 107 3.38 2.76 1.46
C GLU A 107 2.48 2.54 2.66
N ARG A 108 1.51 3.44 2.81
CA ARG A 108 0.53 3.35 3.90
C ARG A 108 -0.19 2.02 3.89
N TRP A 109 -0.53 1.51 2.72
CA TRP A 109 -1.16 0.21 2.60
C TRP A 109 -0.36 -0.93 3.25
N VAL A 110 0.98 -0.97 3.10
CA VAL A 110 1.80 -2.03 3.71
C VAL A 110 1.68 -1.99 5.23
N ASP A 111 1.78 -0.79 5.79
CA ASP A 111 1.74 -0.57 7.23
C ASP A 111 0.37 -0.90 7.84
N ILE A 112 -0.70 -0.36 7.25
CA ILE A 112 -2.02 -0.28 7.91
C ILE A 112 -3.13 -0.98 7.14
N ALA A 113 -2.88 -1.48 5.92
CA ALA A 113 -3.81 -2.32 5.15
C ALA A 113 -5.23 -1.72 4.98
N GLY A 114 -5.33 -0.40 5.00
CA GLY A 114 -6.60 0.32 4.95
C GLY A 114 -7.41 0.35 6.25
N PHE A 115 -6.92 -0.26 7.34
CA PHE A 115 -7.58 -0.27 8.64
C PHE A 115 -7.58 1.10 9.32
N ASN A 116 -8.63 1.33 10.11
CA ASN A 116 -8.67 2.44 11.04
C ASN A 116 -7.94 2.01 12.31
N VAL A 117 -6.67 2.40 12.46
CA VAL A 117 -5.79 2.02 13.56
C VAL A 117 -6.37 2.45 14.92
N THR A 118 -6.98 3.64 14.99
CA THR A 118 -7.59 4.14 16.24
C THR A 118 -8.73 3.23 16.67
N THR A 119 -9.65 2.92 15.76
CA THR A 119 -10.81 2.07 16.06
C THR A 119 -10.38 0.63 16.31
N ALA A 120 -9.49 0.07 15.49
CA ALA A 120 -8.99 -1.29 15.64
C ALA A 120 -8.28 -1.50 16.99
N SER A 121 -7.57 -0.49 17.49
CA SER A 121 -6.85 -0.56 18.77
C SER A 121 -7.73 -0.27 19.98
N ALA A 122 -8.86 0.41 19.79
CA ALA A 122 -9.76 0.83 20.88
C ALA A 122 -11.03 -0.03 21.00
N ASP A 123 -11.38 -0.83 19.99
CA ASP A 123 -12.57 -1.67 19.99
C ASP A 123 -12.37 -2.90 20.90
N PRO A 124 -13.10 -3.00 22.03
CA PRO A 124 -12.97 -4.14 22.93
C PRO A 124 -13.78 -5.36 22.47
N THR A 125 -14.56 -5.25 21.38
CA THR A 125 -15.53 -6.28 20.97
C THR A 125 -14.96 -7.31 19.99
N GLY A 126 -13.77 -7.08 19.45
CA GLY A 126 -13.11 -7.99 18.50
C GLY A 126 -11.60 -7.89 18.48
N PRO A 127 -10.94 -8.64 17.59
CA PRO A 127 -9.50 -8.61 17.44
C PRO A 127 -9.02 -7.26 16.88
N ASN A 128 -7.79 -6.88 17.22
CA ASN A 128 -7.12 -5.75 16.58
C ASN A 128 -6.65 -6.18 15.17
N CYS A 129 -7.51 -6.00 14.17
CA CYS A 129 -7.21 -6.44 12.80
C CYS A 129 -6.06 -5.70 12.13
N PHE A 130 -5.74 -4.48 12.58
CA PHE A 130 -4.50 -3.81 12.15
C PHE A 130 -3.29 -4.66 12.56
N SER A 131 -3.13 -4.94 13.85
CA SER A 131 -2.02 -5.75 14.36
C SER A 131 -2.00 -7.16 13.76
N ALA A 132 -3.15 -7.82 13.75
CA ALA A 132 -3.27 -9.22 13.37
C ALA A 132 -3.13 -9.49 11.86
N VAL A 133 -3.30 -8.47 10.99
CA VAL A 133 -3.20 -8.64 9.53
C VAL A 133 -1.94 -7.99 8.97
N SER A 134 -1.61 -6.75 9.37
CA SER A 134 -0.59 -5.95 8.68
C SER A 134 0.67 -5.65 9.47
N GLN A 135 0.80 -6.11 10.72
CA GLN A 135 1.97 -5.75 11.55
C GLN A 135 2.67 -6.94 12.19
N GLU A 136 1.95 -7.82 12.88
CA GLU A 136 2.58 -8.87 13.70
C GLU A 136 2.78 -10.25 13.04
N PRO A 137 2.03 -10.64 11.98
CA PRO A 137 2.24 -11.95 11.38
C PRO A 137 3.67 -12.13 10.83
N ALA A 138 4.21 -13.34 10.99
CA ALA A 138 5.61 -13.65 10.62
C ALA A 138 5.89 -13.49 9.12
N ASP A 139 4.96 -13.91 8.27
CA ASP A 139 5.05 -13.76 6.82
C ASP A 139 5.13 -12.30 6.37
N ILE A 140 4.48 -11.39 7.11
CA ILE A 140 4.43 -9.95 6.81
C ILE A 140 5.70 -9.22 7.25
N GLN A 141 6.50 -9.76 8.17
CA GLN A 141 7.76 -9.13 8.61
C GLN A 141 8.74 -8.84 7.46
N GLN A 142 8.66 -9.61 6.38
CA GLN A 142 9.48 -9.38 5.18
C GLN A 142 9.11 -8.08 4.45
N ASP A 143 7.86 -7.63 4.56
CA ASP A 143 7.40 -6.36 4.00
C ASP A 143 7.80 -5.14 4.86
N HIS A 144 8.23 -5.39 6.11
CA HIS A 144 8.77 -4.40 7.05
C HIS A 144 10.29 -4.49 7.23
N PHE A 145 11.01 -5.24 6.38
CA PHE A 145 12.46 -5.48 6.57
C PHE A 145 12.81 -6.00 7.98
N MET A 146 11.96 -6.84 8.57
CA MET A 146 12.12 -7.36 9.92
C MET A 146 12.31 -8.88 9.95
N ARG A 147 12.88 -9.36 11.06
CA ARG A 147 12.94 -10.79 11.36
C ARG A 147 11.58 -11.33 11.76
N ARG A 148 11.35 -12.58 11.37
CA ARG A 148 10.34 -13.43 11.98
C ARG A 148 10.75 -13.82 13.39
N TYR A 149 9.76 -14.21 14.18
CA TYR A 149 10.00 -14.69 15.55
C TYR A 149 10.89 -15.94 15.60
N ASP A 150 10.92 -16.74 14.53
CA ASP A 150 11.70 -17.97 14.38
C ASP A 150 13.04 -17.80 13.63
N ASP A 151 13.44 -16.57 13.30
CA ASP A 151 14.76 -16.26 12.73
C ASP A 151 15.82 -16.09 13.84
N ILE A 152 16.37 -17.20 14.31
CA ILE A 152 17.25 -17.24 15.49
C ILE A 152 18.72 -16.92 15.14
N GLY A 153 19.38 -16.16 16.02
CA GLY A 153 20.83 -15.94 16.00
C GLY A 153 21.33 -15.16 14.80
N GLY A 154 22.63 -15.27 14.51
CA GLY A 154 23.24 -14.59 13.37
C GLY A 154 22.66 -15.02 12.02
N GLN A 155 22.34 -16.31 11.86
CA GLN A 155 21.73 -16.86 10.64
C GLN A 155 20.35 -16.27 10.37
N GLY A 156 19.53 -16.10 11.41
CA GLY A 156 18.23 -15.44 11.26
C GLY A 156 18.31 -14.03 10.69
N GLY A 157 19.36 -13.27 11.02
CA GLY A 157 19.62 -11.96 10.43
C GLY A 157 19.94 -12.04 8.94
N VAL A 158 20.77 -13.00 8.55
CA VAL A 158 21.13 -13.26 7.15
C VAL A 158 19.91 -13.66 6.33
N ASP A 159 19.11 -14.59 6.85
CA ASP A 159 17.91 -15.08 6.17
C ASP A 159 16.86 -13.97 6.01
N ALA A 160 16.66 -13.15 7.06
CA ALA A 160 15.77 -12.00 6.99
C ALA A 160 16.23 -10.96 5.96
N ALA A 161 17.52 -10.62 5.96
CA ALA A 161 18.08 -9.65 4.99
C ALA A 161 17.94 -10.16 3.55
N TYR A 162 18.25 -11.42 3.26
CA TYR A 162 18.05 -11.99 1.94
C TYR A 162 16.58 -12.02 1.50
N ARG A 163 15.67 -12.42 2.38
CA ARG A 163 14.22 -12.42 2.06
C ARG A 163 13.69 -11.02 1.81
N ALA A 164 14.11 -10.03 2.59
CA ALA A 164 13.70 -8.64 2.41
C ALA A 164 14.25 -8.05 1.08
N GLN A 165 15.51 -8.32 0.73
CA GLN A 165 16.07 -7.94 -0.58
C GLN A 165 15.29 -8.57 -1.75
N GLN A 166 14.93 -9.85 -1.64
CA GLN A 166 14.13 -10.54 -2.67
C GLN A 166 12.73 -9.95 -2.77
N ARG A 167 12.08 -9.68 -1.62
CA ARG A 167 10.75 -9.06 -1.55
C ARG A 167 10.75 -7.67 -2.17
N PHE A 168 11.75 -6.85 -1.86
CA PHE A 168 11.94 -5.54 -2.48
C PHE A 168 12.02 -5.62 -4.01
N VAL A 169 12.89 -6.48 -4.53
CA VAL A 169 13.05 -6.66 -5.99
C VAL A 169 11.74 -7.13 -6.63
N GLN A 170 11.01 -8.03 -5.95
CA GLN A 170 9.72 -8.50 -6.43
C GLN A 170 8.69 -7.37 -6.49
N HIS A 171 8.52 -6.60 -5.40
CA HIS A 171 7.61 -5.44 -5.36
C HIS A 171 7.92 -4.41 -6.43
N PHE A 172 9.20 -4.06 -6.61
CA PHE A 172 9.63 -3.11 -7.63
C PHE A 172 9.28 -3.59 -9.05
N VAL A 173 9.53 -4.87 -9.34
CA VAL A 173 9.23 -5.47 -10.65
C VAL A 173 7.73 -5.59 -10.88
N ASP A 174 6.97 -5.98 -9.88
CA ASP A 174 5.51 -6.11 -9.99
C ASP A 174 4.85 -4.75 -10.20
N ALA A 175 5.29 -3.73 -9.47
CA ALA A 175 4.85 -2.34 -9.69
C ALA A 175 5.13 -1.86 -11.12
N ALA A 176 6.34 -2.12 -11.65
CA ALA A 176 6.70 -1.71 -13.00
C ALA A 176 5.90 -2.46 -14.08
N MET A 177 5.58 -3.73 -13.84
CA MET A 177 4.93 -4.62 -14.81
C MET A 177 3.41 -4.65 -14.73
N ALA A 178 2.82 -4.04 -13.70
CA ALA A 178 1.38 -3.97 -13.52
C ALA A 178 0.67 -3.31 -14.72
N GLU A 179 -0.58 -3.69 -14.93
CA GLU A 179 -1.43 -3.09 -15.96
C GLU A 179 -1.73 -1.62 -15.61
N GLU A 180 -1.63 -0.75 -16.62
CA GLU A 180 -1.86 0.69 -16.48
C GLU A 180 -3.36 0.95 -16.30
N LYS A 181 -3.76 1.18 -15.05
CA LYS A 181 -5.14 1.48 -14.65
C LYS A 181 -5.16 2.24 -13.33
N ARG A 182 -6.35 2.68 -12.92
CA ARG A 182 -6.59 3.26 -11.61
C ARG A 182 -7.24 2.25 -10.67
N LEU A 183 -6.90 2.38 -9.40
CA LEU A 183 -7.48 1.59 -8.31
C LEU A 183 -8.31 2.49 -7.40
N LYS A 184 -9.28 1.89 -6.71
CA LYS A 184 -9.89 2.47 -5.52
C LYS A 184 -9.39 1.66 -4.34
N VAL A 185 -8.81 2.30 -3.34
CA VAL A 185 -8.13 1.62 -2.22
C VAL A 185 -8.45 2.32 -0.90
N TRP A 186 -8.41 1.60 0.21
CA TRP A 186 -8.45 2.22 1.54
C TRP A 186 -7.05 2.74 1.91
N ASP A 187 -6.94 4.04 2.22
CA ASP A 187 -5.68 4.65 2.72
C ASP A 187 -5.40 4.30 4.19
N GLY A 188 -6.46 4.05 4.97
CA GLY A 188 -6.37 3.75 6.40
C GLY A 188 -5.78 4.91 7.25
N GLY A 189 -5.39 4.60 8.49
CA GLY A 189 -4.75 5.53 9.43
C GLY A 189 -5.58 5.66 10.69
N GLY A 190 -5.50 6.76 11.44
CA GLY A 190 -6.44 6.92 12.55
C GLY A 190 -7.89 7.14 12.11
N HIS A 191 -8.11 7.38 10.81
CA HIS A 191 -9.39 7.31 10.12
C HIS A 191 -9.13 6.69 8.75
N SER A 192 -9.96 5.75 8.30
CA SER A 192 -9.85 5.19 6.94
C SER A 192 -10.67 6.01 5.96
N ALA A 193 -10.08 6.33 4.81
CA ALA A 193 -10.76 6.93 3.67
C ALA A 193 -10.43 6.18 2.38
N LEU A 194 -11.34 6.20 1.42
CA LEU A 194 -11.08 5.67 0.08
C LEU A 194 -10.32 6.70 -0.75
N ALA A 195 -9.25 6.26 -1.40
CA ALA A 195 -8.49 7.03 -2.36
C ALA A 195 -8.59 6.37 -3.75
N GLU A 196 -8.59 7.18 -4.79
CA GLU A 196 -8.34 6.68 -6.15
C GLU A 196 -6.87 6.93 -6.49
N VAL A 197 -6.16 5.89 -6.91
CA VAL A 197 -4.70 5.92 -7.10
C VAL A 197 -4.31 5.32 -8.45
N ASP A 198 -3.17 5.72 -8.96
CA ASP A 198 -2.50 5.02 -10.07
C ASP A 198 -1.99 3.64 -9.60
N HIS A 199 -2.26 2.59 -10.37
CA HIS A 199 -1.94 1.22 -9.98
C HIS A 199 -0.43 0.97 -9.85
N ASN A 200 0.36 1.39 -10.85
CA ASN A 200 1.79 1.16 -10.88
C ASN A 200 2.47 1.91 -9.74
N TYR A 201 2.11 3.18 -9.53
CA TYR A 201 2.70 3.99 -8.45
C TYR A 201 2.22 3.58 -7.05
N PHE A 202 0.98 3.10 -6.90
CA PHE A 202 0.51 2.50 -5.64
C PHE A 202 1.31 1.25 -5.28
N LEU A 203 1.50 0.32 -6.22
CA LEU A 203 2.33 -0.87 -5.97
C LEU A 203 3.80 -0.50 -5.74
N PHE A 204 4.30 0.53 -6.43
CA PHE A 204 5.64 1.05 -6.18
C PHE A 204 5.78 1.56 -4.75
N GLY A 205 4.77 2.24 -4.21
CA GLY A 205 4.70 2.61 -2.79
C GLY A 205 5.00 1.45 -1.84
N ARG A 206 4.54 0.24 -2.15
CA ARG A 206 4.87 -0.95 -1.34
C ARG A 206 6.38 -1.28 -1.34
N ALA A 207 7.04 -1.10 -2.48
CA ALA A 207 8.50 -1.23 -2.57
C ALA A 207 9.22 -0.10 -1.82
N VAL A 208 8.70 1.13 -1.88
CA VAL A 208 9.26 2.28 -1.16
C VAL A 208 9.20 2.07 0.35
N HIS A 209 8.06 1.61 0.87
CA HIS A 209 7.88 1.32 2.29
C HIS A 209 8.96 0.37 2.82
N LEU A 210 9.04 -0.84 2.27
CA LEU A 210 10.05 -1.83 2.67
C LEU A 210 11.46 -1.25 2.57
N PHE A 211 11.74 -0.50 1.50
CA PHE A 211 13.04 0.11 1.29
C PHE A 211 13.38 1.14 2.37
N GLN A 212 12.42 1.97 2.78
CA GLN A 212 12.58 2.97 3.84
C GLN A 212 12.65 2.32 5.22
N ASP A 213 11.85 1.29 5.50
CA ASP A 213 11.89 0.49 6.73
C ASP A 213 13.27 -0.13 6.96
N SER A 214 13.98 -0.48 5.88
CA SER A 214 15.36 -0.94 5.98
C SER A 214 16.32 0.09 6.61
N PHE A 215 15.94 1.37 6.71
CA PHE A 215 16.71 2.42 7.38
C PHE A 215 16.20 2.73 8.79
N SER A 216 15.11 2.10 9.23
CA SER A 216 14.64 2.25 10.58
C SER A 216 15.68 1.71 11.58
N PRO A 217 16.06 2.48 12.60
CA PRO A 217 16.88 1.97 13.69
C PRO A 217 16.13 0.96 14.58
N GLU A 218 14.82 0.81 14.42
CA GLU A 218 14.03 -0.21 15.10
C GLU A 218 13.91 -1.52 14.30
N HIS A 219 14.17 -1.47 12.98
CA HIS A 219 14.08 -2.64 12.10
C HIS A 219 15.46 -3.19 11.76
N THR A 220 16.48 -2.33 11.71
CA THR A 220 17.84 -2.69 11.34
C THR A 220 18.89 -2.03 12.21
N VAL A 221 20.11 -2.55 12.10
CA VAL A 221 21.33 -1.91 12.62
C VAL A 221 22.08 -1.31 11.45
N ARG A 222 22.20 0.01 11.42
CA ARG A 222 23.03 0.79 10.49
C ARG A 222 23.94 1.72 11.28
N LEU A 223 25.15 1.95 10.79
CA LEU A 223 26.20 2.60 11.60
C LEU A 223 26.71 3.90 10.96
N PRO A 224 27.09 4.91 11.76
CA PRO A 224 27.70 6.13 11.21
C PRO A 224 29.01 5.87 10.44
N GLN A 225 29.73 4.78 10.77
CA GLN A 225 31.05 4.48 10.21
C GLN A 225 31.03 4.18 8.70
N ASP A 226 29.90 3.78 8.16
CA ASP A 226 29.68 3.60 6.72
C ASP A 226 28.57 4.51 6.20
N ASN A 227 28.36 5.65 6.88
CA ASN A 227 27.34 6.63 6.56
C ASN A 227 25.93 6.01 6.47
N TYR A 228 25.68 4.97 7.27
CA TYR A 228 24.42 4.24 7.30
C TYR A 228 24.06 3.54 5.98
N GLU A 229 25.00 3.35 5.05
CA GLU A 229 24.71 2.76 3.75
C GLU A 229 24.51 1.23 3.80
N LYS A 230 25.02 0.56 4.84
CA LYS A 230 24.96 -0.91 4.96
C LYS A 230 24.08 -1.37 6.10
N VAL A 231 23.45 -2.52 5.89
CA VAL A 231 22.74 -3.26 6.93
C VAL A 231 23.72 -4.16 7.66
N TRP A 232 23.87 -3.96 8.97
CA TRP A 232 24.73 -4.77 9.83
C TRP A 232 23.99 -5.92 10.49
N GLN A 233 22.74 -5.67 10.86
CA GLN A 233 21.82 -6.65 11.39
C GLN A 233 20.36 -6.26 11.12
N VAL A 234 19.48 -7.24 11.21
CA VAL A 234 18.02 -7.07 11.15
C VAL A 234 17.46 -7.37 12.54
N LYS A 235 16.49 -6.58 13.00
CA LYS A 235 15.85 -6.70 14.31
C LYS A 235 14.54 -7.50 14.20
N ALA A 236 14.00 -7.94 15.32
CA ALA A 236 12.76 -8.71 15.38
C ALA A 236 11.60 -7.89 15.97
N TYR A 237 10.42 -7.99 15.36
CA TYR A 237 9.22 -7.30 15.83
C TYR A 237 8.72 -7.95 17.13
N LEU A 238 8.37 -9.24 17.02
CA LEU A 238 8.20 -10.12 18.16
C LEU A 238 9.59 -10.62 18.60
N CYS A 239 9.81 -10.75 19.92
CA CYS A 239 11.09 -11.21 20.47
C CYS A 239 11.59 -12.47 19.74
N SER A 240 12.82 -12.45 19.24
CA SER A 240 13.48 -13.62 18.62
C SER A 240 14.86 -13.82 19.24
N GLU A 241 15.18 -15.05 19.61
CA GLU A 241 16.44 -15.39 20.27
C GLU A 241 17.64 -15.04 19.38
N GLY A 242 18.65 -14.37 19.94
CA GLY A 242 19.83 -13.93 19.22
C GLY A 242 19.62 -12.73 18.29
N ALA A 243 18.62 -11.89 18.58
CA ALA A 243 18.32 -10.65 17.87
C ALA A 243 18.04 -9.50 18.84
N GLU A 244 18.30 -8.27 18.40
CA GLU A 244 17.70 -7.08 19.01
C GLU A 244 16.23 -6.98 18.66
N GLN A 245 15.47 -6.33 19.54
CA GLN A 245 14.02 -6.28 19.49
C GLN A 245 13.54 -4.85 19.23
N HIS A 246 12.52 -4.72 18.38
CA HIS A 246 11.88 -3.44 18.01
C HIS A 246 11.19 -2.77 19.21
N SER A 247 11.50 -1.54 19.55
CA SER A 247 10.94 -0.94 20.77
C SER A 247 9.41 -0.76 20.69
N HIS A 248 8.70 -1.25 21.72
CA HIS A 248 7.26 -0.99 21.90
C HIS A 248 6.90 0.15 22.86
N ASP A 249 7.89 0.95 23.31
CA ASP A 249 7.63 2.01 24.29
C ASP A 249 7.03 3.27 23.65
N THR A 250 5.72 3.45 23.84
CA THR A 250 4.98 4.63 23.41
C THR A 250 5.60 5.96 23.90
N LYS A 251 6.21 6.00 25.09
CA LYS A 251 6.77 7.24 25.62
C LYS A 251 7.96 7.72 24.78
N ASP A 252 8.77 6.78 24.32
CA ASP A 252 9.96 7.08 23.52
C ASP A 252 9.59 7.39 22.06
N VAL A 253 8.48 6.85 21.57
CA VAL A 253 7.86 7.27 20.30
C VAL A 253 7.41 8.73 20.39
N LEU A 254 6.69 9.10 21.46
CA LEU A 254 6.11 10.45 21.59
C LEU A 254 7.15 11.58 21.78
N ASN A 255 8.36 11.26 22.23
CA ASN A 255 9.46 12.22 22.39
C ASN A 255 10.54 12.11 21.29
N PHE A 256 10.32 11.22 20.31
CA PHE A 256 11.20 10.89 19.18
C PHE A 256 12.55 10.26 19.57
N ALA A 257 12.71 9.79 20.81
CA ALA A 257 13.91 9.11 21.29
C ALA A 257 14.07 7.69 20.73
N SER A 258 12.96 7.01 20.47
CA SER A 258 12.90 5.66 19.90
C SER A 258 11.68 5.57 18.98
N GLY A 259 11.46 4.40 18.41
CA GLY A 259 10.38 4.14 17.48
C GLY A 259 10.74 4.50 16.05
N ASP A 260 9.81 4.10 15.19
CA ASP A 260 9.77 4.30 13.75
C ASP A 260 9.53 5.78 13.38
N VAL A 261 10.41 6.66 13.89
CA VAL A 261 10.33 8.12 13.80
C VAL A 261 11.60 8.64 13.14
N ILE A 262 11.43 9.43 12.07
CA ILE A 262 12.55 10.01 11.30
C ILE A 262 13.13 11.29 11.91
N TRP A 263 12.43 11.90 12.87
CA TRP A 263 12.76 13.19 13.47
C TRP A 263 13.65 13.05 14.70
N GLN A 264 14.51 14.03 14.96
CA GLN A 264 15.38 14.02 16.13
C GLN A 264 14.58 14.23 17.44
N PRO A 265 15.06 13.72 18.57
CA PRO A 265 14.48 14.02 19.86
C PRO A 265 14.38 15.53 20.09
N GLN A 266 13.28 15.98 20.69
CA GLN A 266 13.03 17.38 21.03
C GLN A 266 12.90 18.35 19.85
N THR A 267 12.96 17.90 18.60
CA THR A 267 12.63 18.72 17.41
C THR A 267 11.13 18.66 17.12
N ARG A 268 10.29 18.88 18.14
CA ARG A 268 8.84 18.81 17.96
C ARG A 268 8.43 19.85 16.92
N LEU A 269 7.99 19.37 15.77
CA LEU A 269 7.64 20.22 14.65
C LEU A 269 6.36 20.99 14.97
N GLU A 270 6.38 22.31 14.74
CA GLU A 270 5.17 23.12 14.77
C GLU A 270 4.18 22.64 13.70
N ALA A 271 2.91 22.97 13.83
CA ALA A 271 1.92 22.59 12.82
C ALA A 271 2.20 23.29 11.48
N GLY A 272 1.96 22.58 10.37
CA GLY A 272 2.10 23.10 9.01
C GLY A 272 3.36 22.62 8.29
N TRP A 273 3.40 22.85 6.98
CA TRP A 273 4.46 22.33 6.12
C TRP A 273 5.82 23.02 6.30
N GLN A 274 5.83 24.28 6.75
CA GLN A 274 7.06 25.04 6.96
C GLN A 274 7.92 24.53 8.13
N SER A 275 7.36 23.68 9.00
CA SER A 275 8.13 23.07 10.09
C SER A 275 8.95 21.86 9.63
N TYR A 276 8.65 21.26 8.48
CA TYR A 276 9.39 20.12 7.96
C TYR A 276 10.74 20.59 7.39
N GLN A 277 11.82 20.24 8.09
CA GLN A 277 13.19 20.65 7.77
C GLN A 277 14.13 19.44 7.82
N ILE A 278 15.02 19.34 6.84
CA ILE A 278 16.02 18.24 6.75
C ILE A 278 16.92 18.27 8.00
N SER A 279 17.26 19.46 8.49
CA SER A 279 18.09 19.67 9.68
C SER A 279 17.50 19.10 10.98
N SER A 280 16.18 18.87 11.03
CA SER A 280 15.47 18.23 12.14
C SER A 280 15.42 16.69 12.04
N MET A 281 15.90 16.08 10.96
CA MET A 281 15.86 14.64 10.74
C MET A 281 17.03 13.91 11.42
N LYS A 282 16.81 12.67 11.86
CA LYS A 282 17.90 11.77 12.29
C LYS A 282 18.84 11.53 11.10
N PRO A 283 20.17 11.42 11.29
CA PRO A 283 21.11 11.18 10.20
C PRO A 283 20.75 9.98 9.31
N VAL A 284 20.33 8.86 9.91
CA VAL A 284 19.90 7.67 9.16
C VAL A 284 18.68 7.93 8.26
N ALA A 285 17.76 8.81 8.67
CA ALA A 285 16.60 9.16 7.87
C ALA A 285 16.94 10.10 6.71
N ILE A 286 17.97 10.93 6.85
CA ILE A 286 18.49 11.74 5.74
C ILE A 286 19.11 10.81 4.68
N VAL A 287 19.85 9.78 5.10
CA VAL A 287 20.37 8.75 4.18
C VAL A 287 19.21 7.97 3.54
N ALA A 288 18.14 7.66 4.29
CA ALA A 288 16.93 7.04 3.75
C ALA A 288 16.26 7.92 2.66
N LEU A 289 16.22 9.25 2.86
CA LEU A 289 15.73 10.21 1.86
C LEU A 289 16.59 10.15 0.59
N GLU A 290 17.92 10.18 0.72
CA GLU A 290 18.85 10.09 -0.40
C GLU A 290 18.76 8.76 -1.15
N ALA A 291 18.66 7.64 -0.44
CA ALA A 291 18.42 6.33 -1.02
C ALA A 291 17.04 6.27 -1.73
N SER A 292 16.02 6.90 -1.16
CA SER A 292 14.69 6.98 -1.77
C SER A 292 14.70 7.79 -3.07
N LYS A 293 15.58 8.79 -3.22
CA LYS A 293 15.75 9.53 -4.48
C LYS A 293 16.30 8.62 -5.59
N ASP A 294 17.28 7.77 -5.28
CA ASP A 294 17.75 6.74 -6.22
C ASP A 294 16.61 5.78 -6.62
N LEU A 295 15.81 5.35 -5.63
CA LEU A 295 14.67 4.48 -5.86
C LEU A 295 13.63 5.10 -6.81
N TRP A 296 13.27 6.37 -6.58
CA TRP A 296 12.37 7.12 -7.46
C TRP A 296 12.93 7.29 -8.87
N ALA A 297 14.20 7.69 -8.99
CA ALA A 297 14.83 7.87 -10.29
C ALA A 297 14.88 6.55 -11.09
N ALA A 298 15.22 5.45 -10.41
CA ALA A 298 15.20 4.10 -10.97
C ALA A 298 13.81 3.66 -11.46
N PHE A 299 12.76 3.93 -10.68
CA PHE A 299 11.39 3.59 -11.06
C PHE A 299 10.91 4.41 -12.26
N ILE A 300 11.19 5.72 -12.28
CA ILE A 300 10.86 6.61 -13.41
C ILE A 300 11.57 6.17 -14.70
N ARG A 301 12.86 5.82 -14.64
CA ARG A 301 13.60 5.25 -15.79
C ARG A 301 12.98 3.92 -16.26
N THR A 302 12.57 3.09 -15.31
CA THR A 302 11.92 1.81 -15.60
C THR A 302 10.58 2.01 -16.30
N MET A 303 9.72 2.89 -15.81
CA MET A 303 8.39 3.14 -16.39
C MET A 303 8.48 3.75 -17.79
N ALA A 304 9.49 4.57 -18.06
CA ALA A 304 9.80 5.09 -19.39
C ALA A 304 10.25 4.00 -20.39
N THR A 305 10.61 2.80 -19.92
CA THR A 305 11.01 1.69 -20.78
C THR A 305 9.77 0.99 -21.37
N PRO A 306 9.78 0.63 -22.68
CA PRO A 306 8.70 -0.15 -23.29
C PRO A 306 8.39 -1.44 -22.52
N LYS A 307 7.11 -1.76 -22.33
CA LYS A 307 6.64 -2.90 -21.50
C LYS A 307 7.32 -4.23 -21.82
N ALA A 308 7.65 -4.49 -23.10
CA ALA A 308 8.35 -5.70 -23.53
C ALA A 308 9.78 -5.87 -22.95
N GLN A 309 10.45 -4.77 -22.60
CA GLN A 309 11.80 -4.76 -22.01
C GLN A 309 11.80 -4.39 -20.52
N ARG A 310 10.70 -3.79 -20.05
CA ARG A 310 10.55 -3.20 -18.72
C ARG A 310 10.92 -4.15 -17.57
N ARG A 311 10.54 -5.44 -17.65
CA ARG A 311 10.87 -6.43 -16.61
C ARG A 311 12.37 -6.57 -16.38
N ASN A 312 13.18 -6.59 -17.45
CA ASN A 312 14.62 -6.77 -17.34
C ASN A 312 15.29 -5.53 -16.75
N VAL A 313 14.87 -4.34 -17.21
CA VAL A 313 15.34 -3.06 -16.66
C VAL A 313 14.94 -2.93 -15.19
N ALA A 314 13.69 -3.25 -14.84
CA ALA A 314 13.20 -3.21 -13.48
C ALA A 314 14.05 -4.08 -12.52
N LYS A 315 14.39 -5.30 -12.95
CA LYS A 315 15.27 -6.19 -12.18
C LYS A 315 16.67 -5.62 -12.00
N GLN A 316 17.24 -5.04 -13.05
CA GLN A 316 18.59 -4.46 -13.01
C GLN A 316 18.65 -3.25 -12.06
N GLU A 317 17.69 -2.33 -12.21
CA GLU A 317 17.56 -1.15 -11.36
C GLU A 317 17.34 -1.54 -9.89
N ALA A 318 16.41 -2.46 -9.61
CA ALA A 318 16.17 -2.96 -8.25
C ALA A 318 17.40 -3.66 -7.65
N GLN A 319 18.14 -4.46 -8.44
CA GLN A 319 19.37 -5.09 -7.97
C GLN A 319 20.48 -4.08 -7.69
N GLN A 320 20.58 -3.01 -8.48
CA GLN A 320 21.52 -1.92 -8.21
C GLN A 320 21.18 -1.21 -6.90
N LEU A 321 19.91 -0.96 -6.64
CA LEU A 321 19.44 -0.39 -5.36
C LEU A 321 19.76 -1.32 -4.18
N VAL A 322 19.56 -2.64 -4.32
CA VAL A 322 19.97 -3.62 -3.31
C VAL A 322 21.47 -3.52 -3.02
N GLN A 323 22.31 -3.50 -4.06
CA GLN A 323 23.77 -3.41 -3.90
C GLN A 323 24.20 -2.08 -3.25
N ASN A 324 23.50 -0.99 -3.58
CA ASN A 324 23.86 0.34 -3.12
C ASN A 324 23.43 0.63 -1.69
N TRP A 325 22.28 0.11 -1.27
CA TRP A 325 21.56 0.61 -0.09
C TRP A 325 21.07 -0.49 0.86
N LEU A 326 20.86 -1.72 0.35
CA LEU A 326 20.40 -2.87 1.15
C LEU A 326 21.49 -3.92 1.35
N SER A 327 22.74 -3.61 1.00
CA SER A 327 23.85 -4.55 1.07
C SER A 327 24.23 -4.87 2.52
N PHE A 328 24.70 -6.10 2.73
CA PHE A 328 25.23 -6.57 4.00
C PHE A 328 26.43 -7.50 3.77
N ASP A 329 27.27 -7.65 4.79
CA ASP A 329 28.33 -8.66 4.82
C ASP A 329 27.85 -9.86 5.64
N GLU A 330 27.66 -10.99 4.97
CA GLU A 330 27.13 -12.21 5.59
C GLU A 330 27.99 -12.70 6.75
N ALA A 331 29.32 -12.71 6.60
CA ALA A 331 30.21 -13.20 7.64
C ALA A 331 30.20 -12.29 8.88
N GLN A 332 30.13 -10.97 8.67
CA GLN A 332 30.02 -10.00 9.75
C GLN A 332 28.65 -10.07 10.44
N MET A 333 27.58 -10.25 9.66
CA MET A 333 26.22 -10.41 10.19
C MET A 333 26.10 -11.67 11.04
N LEU A 334 26.60 -12.82 10.56
CA LEU A 334 26.61 -14.10 11.29
C LEU A 334 27.30 -14.02 12.65
N THR A 335 28.37 -13.24 12.74
CA THR A 335 29.19 -13.11 13.95
C THR A 335 28.89 -11.84 14.75
N TRP A 336 27.94 -11.02 14.32
CA TRP A 336 27.69 -9.67 14.86
C TRP A 336 27.49 -9.69 16.38
N TYR A 337 26.57 -10.51 16.88
CA TYR A 337 26.24 -10.56 18.30
C TYR A 337 27.18 -11.44 19.12
N GLN A 338 28.22 -12.05 18.53
CA GLN A 338 29.28 -12.71 19.30
C GLN A 338 30.12 -11.71 20.11
N ASP A 339 30.17 -10.45 19.67
CA ASP A 339 30.69 -9.33 20.45
C ASP A 339 29.58 -8.76 21.34
N GLU A 340 29.70 -8.98 22.65
CA GLU A 340 28.74 -8.51 23.65
C GLU A 340 28.55 -6.98 23.63
N ASN A 341 29.55 -6.22 23.18
CA ASN A 341 29.44 -4.76 23.11
C ASN A 341 28.45 -4.30 22.03
N LYS A 342 28.17 -5.15 21.04
CA LYS A 342 27.23 -4.88 19.94
C LYS A 342 25.78 -5.26 20.26
N ARG A 343 25.54 -5.84 21.42
CA ARG A 343 24.19 -6.12 21.93
C ARG A 343 23.70 -4.86 22.64
N ASP A 344 22.53 -4.34 22.33
CA ASP A 344 21.91 -3.32 23.19
C ASP A 344 21.07 -3.95 24.33
N HIS A 345 20.24 -3.15 24.99
CA HIS A 345 19.39 -3.61 26.09
C HIS A 345 18.12 -4.33 25.61
N THR A 346 17.84 -4.33 24.32
CA THR A 346 16.71 -5.03 23.67
C THR A 346 17.10 -6.43 23.19
N TYR A 347 18.40 -6.72 23.09
CA TYR A 347 18.91 -8.03 22.66
C TYR A 347 18.34 -9.19 23.48
N VAL A 348 17.79 -10.17 22.78
CA VAL A 348 17.27 -11.42 23.37
C VAL A 348 18.37 -12.48 23.31
N LEU A 349 18.74 -13.00 24.48
CA LEU A 349 19.78 -14.02 24.61
C LEU A 349 19.37 -15.29 23.85
N ALA A 350 20.28 -15.83 23.04
CA ALA A 350 20.12 -17.14 22.42
C ALA A 350 20.16 -18.27 23.48
N PRO A 351 19.70 -19.49 23.15
CA PRO A 351 19.77 -20.62 24.08
C PRO A 351 21.19 -20.84 24.59
N ASN A 352 21.37 -20.86 25.91
CA ASN A 352 22.65 -21.01 26.61
C ASN A 352 23.62 -19.81 26.50
N GLU A 353 23.15 -18.67 25.99
CA GLU A 353 23.88 -17.42 26.02
C GLU A 353 23.71 -16.70 27.37
N SER A 354 24.72 -15.93 27.78
CA SER A 354 24.68 -15.11 29.00
C SER A 354 25.37 -13.77 28.75
N GLY A 355 25.21 -12.82 29.67
CA GLY A 355 25.77 -11.47 29.57
C GLY A 355 24.70 -10.43 29.21
N LYS A 356 25.10 -9.36 28.52
CA LYS A 356 24.22 -8.27 28.08
C LYS A 356 23.09 -8.78 27.19
N GLY A 357 21.85 -8.47 27.58
CA GLY A 357 20.62 -8.90 26.94
C GLY A 357 19.58 -9.32 27.97
N LYS A 358 18.47 -9.90 27.49
CA LYS A 358 17.38 -10.44 28.33
C LYS A 358 16.95 -11.82 27.83
N SER A 359 16.32 -12.62 28.70
CA SER A 359 15.73 -13.89 28.26
C SER A 359 14.53 -13.65 27.34
N LEU A 360 14.16 -14.67 26.54
CA LEU A 360 12.96 -14.60 25.70
C LEU A 360 11.69 -14.29 26.52
N GLU A 361 11.53 -14.92 27.69
CA GLU A 361 10.39 -14.68 28.59
C GLU A 361 10.37 -13.24 29.13
N ALA A 362 11.53 -12.70 29.52
CA ALA A 362 11.63 -11.32 29.98
C ALA A 362 11.29 -10.34 28.85
N CYS A 363 11.80 -10.60 27.63
CA CYS A 363 11.46 -9.83 26.45
C CYS A 363 9.94 -9.83 26.20
N MET A 364 9.32 -11.00 26.13
CA MET A 364 7.88 -11.13 25.87
C MET A 364 7.02 -10.43 26.94
N THR A 365 7.44 -10.51 28.20
CA THR A 365 6.78 -9.81 29.32
C THR A 365 6.87 -8.29 29.17
N GLU A 366 8.00 -7.78 28.68
CA GLU A 366 8.21 -6.34 28.46
C GLU A 366 7.39 -5.79 27.29
N LEU A 367 7.11 -6.59 26.25
CA LEU A 367 6.31 -6.16 25.10
C LEU A 367 4.86 -5.84 25.47
N LYS A 368 4.33 -6.42 26.55
CA LYS A 368 2.94 -6.25 27.02
C LYS A 368 1.88 -6.55 25.94
N VAL A 369 2.18 -7.49 25.04
CA VAL A 369 1.30 -7.94 23.94
C VAL A 369 0.24 -8.96 24.39
N GLY A 370 -0.16 -8.92 25.66
CA GLY A 370 -1.20 -9.78 26.24
C GLY A 370 -0.76 -11.19 26.65
N THR A 371 0.43 -11.64 26.28
CA THR A 371 1.01 -12.94 26.68
C THR A 371 2.48 -12.78 27.08
N SER A 372 3.01 -13.72 27.87
CA SER A 372 4.43 -13.79 28.24
C SER A 372 5.19 -14.91 27.49
N SER A 373 4.48 -15.67 26.64
CA SER A 373 5.02 -16.76 25.84
C SER A 373 4.93 -16.43 24.36
N GLN A 374 6.05 -16.53 23.64
CA GLN A 374 6.10 -16.30 22.20
C GLN A 374 5.14 -17.25 21.45
N ALA A 375 5.11 -18.52 21.84
CA ALA A 375 4.23 -19.52 21.22
C ALA A 375 2.74 -19.23 21.46
N GLU A 376 2.38 -18.76 22.66
CA GLU A 376 1.00 -18.34 22.96
C GLU A 376 0.61 -17.09 22.15
N ARG A 377 1.52 -16.11 22.02
CA ARG A 377 1.27 -14.92 21.19
C ARG A 377 1.03 -15.30 19.73
N VAL A 378 1.87 -16.17 19.16
CA VAL A 378 1.75 -16.62 17.77
C VAL A 378 0.41 -17.32 17.55
N ALA A 379 0.03 -18.25 18.42
CA ALA A 379 -1.26 -18.94 18.31
C ALA A 379 -2.46 -17.97 18.45
N GLN A 380 -2.35 -16.97 19.32
CA GLN A 380 -3.35 -15.91 19.44
C GLN A 380 -3.45 -15.09 18.15
N LEU A 381 -2.32 -14.64 17.60
CA LEU A 381 -2.28 -13.84 16.36
C LEU A 381 -2.85 -14.60 15.16
N GLU A 382 -2.56 -15.89 15.03
CA GLU A 382 -3.14 -16.72 13.97
C GLU A 382 -4.67 -16.80 14.10
N ALA A 383 -5.19 -16.98 15.32
CA ALA A 383 -6.64 -17.00 15.56
C ALA A 383 -7.29 -15.64 15.28
N GLU A 384 -6.65 -14.54 15.71
CA GLU A 384 -7.11 -13.17 15.45
C GLU A 384 -7.09 -12.83 13.96
N ARG A 385 -6.00 -13.17 13.24
CA ARG A 385 -5.90 -12.98 11.79
C ARG A 385 -6.99 -13.75 11.06
N ASN A 386 -7.21 -15.02 11.43
CA ASN A 386 -8.25 -15.85 10.83
C ASN A 386 -9.66 -15.24 11.05
N GLN A 387 -9.93 -14.74 12.27
CA GLN A 387 -11.15 -14.03 12.59
C GLN A 387 -11.31 -12.75 11.75
N CYS A 388 -10.25 -11.95 11.60
CA CYS A 388 -10.24 -10.72 10.79
C CYS A 388 -10.53 -11.02 9.31
N LEU A 389 -9.72 -11.87 8.69
CA LEU A 389 -9.83 -12.21 7.26
C LEU A 389 -11.18 -12.87 6.93
N TYR A 390 -11.73 -13.66 7.85
CA TYR A 390 -13.08 -14.21 7.67
C TYR A 390 -14.17 -13.12 7.61
N ASN A 391 -13.99 -11.99 8.28
CA ASN A 391 -14.97 -10.91 8.31
C ASN A 391 -14.77 -9.85 7.22
N ILE A 392 -13.73 -9.99 6.40
CA ILE A 392 -13.43 -9.10 5.27
C ILE A 392 -13.94 -9.73 3.97
N GLU A 393 -14.57 -8.93 3.13
CA GLU A 393 -14.86 -9.28 1.74
C GLU A 393 -14.62 -8.09 0.80
N ALA A 394 -14.42 -8.37 -0.49
CA ALA A 394 -14.30 -7.31 -1.49
C ALA A 394 -15.62 -6.54 -1.60
N GLU A 395 -15.54 -5.22 -1.76
CA GLU A 395 -16.70 -4.45 -2.19
C GLU A 395 -17.14 -4.95 -3.59
N PRO A 396 -18.45 -5.11 -3.88
CA PRO A 396 -18.91 -5.60 -5.16
C PRO A 396 -18.31 -4.83 -6.33
N GLY A 397 -17.76 -5.56 -7.30
CA GLY A 397 -17.04 -4.97 -8.44
C GLY A 397 -15.57 -4.61 -8.16
N PHE A 398 -15.00 -5.03 -7.02
CA PHE A 398 -13.59 -4.82 -6.65
C PHE A 398 -12.86 -6.10 -6.19
N ALA A 399 -13.40 -7.28 -6.50
CA ALA A 399 -12.76 -8.56 -6.15
C ALA A 399 -11.55 -8.91 -7.04
N ASP A 400 -11.30 -8.11 -8.09
CA ASP A 400 -10.23 -8.34 -9.05
C ASP A 400 -8.84 -7.97 -8.55
N LEU A 401 -8.76 -7.06 -7.57
CA LEU A 401 -7.53 -6.40 -7.14
C LEU A 401 -7.29 -6.63 -5.65
N ASN A 402 -6.25 -7.39 -5.34
CA ASN A 402 -5.97 -7.87 -3.99
C ASN A 402 -4.49 -7.72 -3.65
N ASP A 403 -4.22 -7.65 -2.34
CA ASP A 403 -2.87 -7.86 -1.82
C ASP A 403 -2.66 -9.36 -1.55
N PRO A 404 -1.82 -10.06 -2.33
CA PRO A 404 -1.59 -11.49 -2.18
C PRO A 404 -0.69 -11.85 -0.99
N HIS A 405 -0.17 -10.88 -0.24
CA HIS A 405 0.63 -11.13 0.97
C HIS A 405 -0.21 -10.97 2.22
N LEU A 406 -1.09 -9.97 2.23
CA LEU A 406 -2.05 -9.76 3.32
C LEU A 406 -3.33 -10.60 3.17
N ASP A 407 -3.59 -11.14 1.97
CA ASP A 407 -4.81 -11.87 1.59
C ASP A 407 -6.09 -11.05 1.81
N ILE A 408 -6.03 -9.77 1.44
CA ILE A 408 -7.17 -8.85 1.48
C ILE A 408 -7.35 -8.12 0.14
N PRO A 409 -8.59 -7.79 -0.27
CA PRO A 409 -8.85 -6.89 -1.39
C PRO A 409 -8.40 -5.46 -1.08
N TYR A 410 -7.96 -4.68 -2.07
CA TYR A 410 -7.59 -3.27 -1.82
C TYR A 410 -8.80 -2.39 -1.45
N ASN A 411 -9.99 -2.72 -1.99
CA ASN A 411 -11.26 -2.10 -1.63
C ASN A 411 -12.17 -3.16 -1.01
N TRP A 412 -12.12 -3.24 0.30
CA TRP A 412 -12.83 -4.23 1.09
C TRP A 412 -13.93 -3.60 1.95
N ARG A 413 -14.82 -4.44 2.48
CA ARG A 413 -15.80 -4.08 3.49
C ARG A 413 -15.95 -5.19 4.53
N TRP A 414 -16.51 -4.83 5.69
CA TRP A 414 -16.94 -5.81 6.68
C TRP A 414 -18.17 -6.56 6.19
N LYS A 415 -18.15 -7.90 6.30
CA LYS A 415 -19.30 -8.77 5.94
C LYS A 415 -20.54 -8.50 6.77
N SER A 416 -20.36 -8.04 8.01
CA SER A 416 -21.42 -7.81 8.98
C SER A 416 -21.05 -6.64 9.89
N LEU A 417 -22.07 -6.05 10.53
CA LEU A 417 -21.89 -5.05 11.58
C LEU A 417 -21.40 -5.66 12.90
N THR A 418 -21.45 -6.99 13.03
CA THR A 418 -20.98 -7.73 14.20
C THR A 418 -20.03 -8.84 13.78
N TRP A 419 -19.06 -9.17 14.64
CA TRP A 419 -18.10 -10.24 14.41
C TRP A 419 -18.79 -11.58 14.15
N GLN A 420 -18.46 -12.19 13.02
CA GLN A 420 -18.88 -13.53 12.65
C GLN A 420 -17.77 -14.51 12.95
N THR A 421 -18.07 -15.67 13.54
CA THR A 421 -17.06 -16.69 13.83
C THR A 421 -16.78 -17.53 12.56
N PRO A 422 -15.51 -17.72 12.16
CA PRO A 422 -15.14 -18.64 11.11
C PRO A 422 -15.64 -20.05 11.42
N PRO A 423 -16.24 -20.78 10.46
CA PRO A 423 -16.56 -22.19 10.63
C PRO A 423 -15.30 -23.01 10.98
N SER A 424 -15.48 -24.13 11.70
CA SER A 424 -14.38 -25.03 12.00
C SER A 424 -13.69 -25.52 10.71
N GLY A 425 -12.36 -25.43 10.67
CA GLY A 425 -11.56 -25.79 9.49
C GLY A 425 -11.55 -24.74 8.37
N TRP A 426 -12.16 -23.56 8.57
CA TRP A 426 -12.02 -22.46 7.63
C TRP A 426 -10.58 -21.97 7.57
N THR A 427 -10.11 -21.74 6.35
CA THR A 427 -8.82 -21.12 6.05
C THR A 427 -9.07 -19.95 5.11
N TYR A 428 -8.32 -18.87 5.27
CA TYR A 428 -8.40 -17.75 4.34
C TYR A 428 -7.85 -18.17 2.97
N PRO A 429 -8.54 -17.86 1.87
CA PRO A 429 -8.07 -18.21 0.54
C PRO A 429 -6.90 -17.30 0.16
N GLN A 430 -5.87 -17.88 -0.47
CA GLN A 430 -4.84 -17.07 -1.10
C GLN A 430 -5.45 -16.27 -2.26
N LEU A 431 -5.26 -14.95 -2.24
CA LEU A 431 -5.80 -14.08 -3.28
C LEU A 431 -4.76 -13.83 -4.39
N ASN A 432 -5.24 -13.76 -5.64
CA ASN A 432 -4.41 -13.34 -6.76
C ASN A 432 -4.39 -11.80 -6.85
N ALA A 433 -3.23 -11.22 -7.17
CA ALA A 433 -3.02 -9.78 -7.15
C ALA A 433 -3.93 -9.00 -8.12
N ASP A 434 -4.05 -9.50 -9.36
CA ASP A 434 -4.85 -8.87 -10.42
C ASP A 434 -5.49 -9.96 -11.29
N THR A 435 -6.81 -10.02 -11.26
CA THR A 435 -7.62 -10.99 -12.03
C THR A 435 -8.63 -10.32 -12.95
N GLY A 436 -8.64 -8.98 -12.98
CA GLY A 436 -9.57 -8.21 -13.80
C GLY A 436 -9.10 -8.18 -15.25
N GLU A 437 -10.01 -8.46 -16.17
CA GLU A 437 -9.69 -8.43 -17.60
C GLU A 437 -10.04 -7.07 -18.19
N GLN A 438 -9.07 -6.41 -18.82
CA GLN A 438 -9.33 -5.18 -19.53
C GLN A 438 -10.01 -5.48 -20.87
N VAL A 439 -11.18 -4.88 -21.09
CA VAL A 439 -12.05 -5.14 -22.24
C VAL A 439 -12.60 -3.84 -22.83
N ALA A 440 -12.88 -3.89 -24.13
CA ALA A 440 -13.72 -2.93 -24.82
C ALA A 440 -14.95 -3.64 -25.38
N ILE A 441 -16.12 -3.00 -25.28
CA ILE A 441 -17.39 -3.57 -25.77
C ILE A 441 -17.78 -2.84 -27.05
N LYS A 442 -18.19 -3.60 -28.07
CA LYS A 442 -18.39 -3.10 -29.42
C LYS A 442 -19.63 -3.69 -30.07
N SER A 443 -20.36 -2.88 -30.82
CA SER A 443 -21.54 -3.35 -31.55
C SER A 443 -21.14 -4.01 -32.87
N PRO A 444 -21.60 -5.23 -33.17
CA PRO A 444 -21.37 -5.88 -34.47
C PRO A 444 -22.18 -5.24 -35.60
N ILE A 445 -23.20 -4.41 -35.31
CA ILE A 445 -24.05 -3.76 -36.31
C ILE A 445 -23.29 -2.67 -37.07
N ASN A 446 -22.58 -1.82 -36.34
CA ASN A 446 -21.90 -0.64 -36.89
C ASN A 446 -20.38 -0.63 -36.59
N ASN A 447 -19.87 -1.70 -35.97
CA ASN A 447 -18.46 -1.89 -35.60
C ASN A 447 -17.94 -0.81 -34.63
N GLN A 448 -18.79 -0.07 -33.93
CA GLN A 448 -18.40 1.02 -33.01
C GLN A 448 -18.36 0.54 -31.55
N TYR A 449 -17.47 1.14 -30.75
CA TYR A 449 -17.28 0.83 -29.34
C TYR A 449 -18.26 1.59 -28.46
N LEU A 450 -18.58 1.04 -27.29
CA LEU A 450 -19.14 1.82 -26.19
C LEU A 450 -18.17 2.94 -25.84
N SER A 451 -18.66 4.18 -25.90
CA SER A 451 -17.88 5.40 -25.71
C SER A 451 -18.55 6.35 -24.73
N ALA A 452 -17.75 7.10 -23.99
CA ALA A 452 -18.20 8.20 -23.14
C ALA A 452 -17.34 9.42 -23.42
N GLN A 453 -17.96 10.60 -23.51
CA GLN A 453 -17.25 11.85 -23.74
C GLN A 453 -16.45 12.29 -22.50
N THR A 454 -16.94 11.92 -21.31
CA THR A 454 -16.34 12.22 -20.00
C THR A 454 -16.46 11.01 -19.08
N LEU A 455 -15.57 10.91 -18.09
CA LEU A 455 -15.65 9.89 -17.05
C LEU A 455 -16.19 10.51 -15.77
N SER A 456 -17.51 10.68 -15.72
CA SER A 456 -18.21 11.14 -14.51
C SER A 456 -19.49 10.34 -14.29
N ASN A 457 -19.99 10.38 -13.05
CA ASN A 457 -21.28 9.78 -12.72
C ASN A 457 -22.39 10.32 -13.65
N ASP A 458 -23.35 9.47 -13.98
CA ASP A 458 -24.46 9.71 -14.89
C ASP A 458 -24.10 10.01 -16.35
N THR A 459 -22.83 9.92 -16.76
CA THR A 459 -22.44 10.16 -18.16
C THR A 459 -23.09 9.12 -19.09
N PRO A 460 -23.87 9.54 -20.10
CA PRO A 460 -24.46 8.61 -21.06
C PRO A 460 -23.41 7.86 -21.87
N ILE A 461 -23.64 6.57 -22.10
CA ILE A 461 -22.86 5.78 -23.05
C ILE A 461 -23.42 6.00 -24.46
N THR A 462 -22.50 6.18 -25.39
CA THR A 462 -22.74 6.36 -26.83
C THR A 462 -21.98 5.28 -27.61
N LEU A 463 -22.08 5.31 -28.94
CA LEU A 463 -21.24 4.49 -29.80
C LEU A 463 -20.29 5.38 -30.61
N SER A 464 -19.01 5.02 -30.65
CA SER A 464 -18.01 5.75 -31.40
C SER A 464 -16.79 4.88 -31.71
N GLN A 465 -16.09 5.20 -32.80
CA GLN A 465 -14.72 4.72 -33.04
C GLN A 465 -13.69 5.54 -32.25
N ALA A 466 -14.02 6.80 -31.99
CA ALA A 466 -13.20 7.70 -31.20
C ALA A 466 -13.55 7.53 -29.71
N HIS A 467 -12.54 7.29 -28.88
CA HIS A 467 -12.63 7.28 -27.41
C HIS A 467 -13.44 6.08 -26.87
N PRO A 468 -13.03 4.84 -27.18
CA PRO A 468 -13.60 3.67 -26.53
C PRO A 468 -13.37 3.74 -25.02
N ILE A 469 -14.37 3.36 -24.23
CA ILE A 469 -14.18 3.21 -22.79
C ILE A 469 -13.42 1.91 -22.57
N SER A 470 -12.29 2.00 -21.87
CA SER A 470 -11.61 0.83 -21.33
C SER A 470 -12.30 0.40 -20.03
N LEU A 471 -12.80 -0.82 -20.01
CA LEU A 471 -13.50 -1.40 -18.87
C LEU A 471 -12.68 -2.55 -18.28
N ILE A 472 -12.71 -2.72 -16.98
CA ILE A 472 -12.25 -3.91 -16.26
C ILE A 472 -13.48 -4.78 -16.02
N GLN A 473 -13.46 -5.98 -16.60
CA GLN A 473 -14.42 -7.04 -16.33
C GLN A 473 -14.03 -7.74 -15.02
N VAL A 474 -14.88 -7.59 -14.00
CA VAL A 474 -14.67 -8.18 -12.66
C VAL A 474 -15.70 -9.28 -12.45
N THR A 475 -15.25 -10.52 -12.36
CA THR A 475 -16.11 -11.71 -12.24
C THR A 475 -16.30 -12.09 -10.78
N ASN A 476 -17.55 -12.24 -10.33
CA ASN A 476 -17.87 -12.72 -8.98
C ASN A 476 -17.84 -14.25 -8.89
N SER A 477 -18.05 -14.79 -7.68
CA SER A 477 -18.02 -16.24 -7.43
C SER A 477 -19.15 -17.03 -8.11
N GLN A 478 -20.19 -16.35 -8.61
CA GLN A 478 -21.29 -16.92 -9.38
C GLN A 478 -21.05 -16.87 -10.90
N GLY A 479 -19.92 -16.35 -11.36
CA GLY A 479 -19.63 -16.18 -12.79
C GLY A 479 -20.36 -15.00 -13.45
N GLN A 480 -20.86 -14.05 -12.66
CA GLN A 480 -21.46 -12.81 -13.15
C GLN A 480 -20.43 -11.68 -13.09
N HIS A 481 -20.62 -10.65 -13.91
CA HIS A 481 -19.60 -9.65 -14.19
C HIS A 481 -20.06 -8.23 -13.85
N TYR A 482 -19.16 -7.47 -13.23
CA TYR A 482 -19.18 -6.02 -13.25
C TYR A 482 -18.29 -5.50 -14.38
N PHE A 483 -18.67 -4.39 -15.00
CA PHE A 483 -17.80 -3.66 -15.92
C PHE A 483 -17.48 -2.30 -15.31
N ARG A 484 -16.26 -2.16 -14.77
CA ARG A 484 -15.77 -0.96 -14.08
C ARG A 484 -14.86 -0.17 -15.01
N SER A 485 -14.86 1.16 -15.00
CA SER A 485 -13.89 1.93 -15.80
C SER A 485 -12.46 1.69 -15.31
N ALA A 486 -11.53 1.44 -16.25
CA ALA A 486 -10.10 1.29 -15.94
C ALA A 486 -9.45 2.62 -15.50
N GLN A 487 -9.99 3.76 -15.95
CA GLN A 487 -9.43 5.10 -15.71
C GLN A 487 -10.17 5.87 -14.59
N ALA A 488 -11.36 5.43 -14.20
CA ALA A 488 -12.16 6.04 -13.14
C ALA A 488 -12.82 4.92 -12.30
N PRO A 489 -12.10 4.35 -11.32
CA PRO A 489 -12.44 3.06 -10.71
C PRO A 489 -13.71 3.12 -9.84
N SER A 490 -14.23 4.31 -9.53
CA SER A 490 -15.57 4.43 -8.94
C SER A 490 -16.73 4.25 -9.93
N LEU A 491 -16.48 4.28 -11.24
CA LEU A 491 -17.52 4.27 -12.27
C LEU A 491 -17.73 2.87 -12.86
N PHE A 492 -18.99 2.45 -12.93
CA PHE A 492 -19.45 1.18 -13.48
C PHE A 492 -20.37 1.40 -14.67
N LEU A 493 -20.42 0.44 -15.59
CA LEU A 493 -21.46 0.39 -16.60
C LEU A 493 -22.82 0.14 -15.94
N GLY A 494 -23.74 1.08 -16.11
CA GLY A 494 -25.08 1.03 -15.55
C GLY A 494 -26.12 1.62 -16.51
N TYR A 495 -27.26 2.06 -15.98
CA TYR A 495 -28.41 2.50 -16.80
C TYR A 495 -29.29 3.53 -16.09
N SER A 496 -30.03 4.32 -16.87
CA SER A 496 -30.77 5.50 -16.40
C SER A 496 -32.15 5.26 -15.77
N ASN A 497 -32.86 4.18 -16.12
CA ASN A 497 -34.27 4.00 -15.72
C ASN A 497 -34.59 2.54 -15.37
N LYS A 498 -35.70 2.35 -14.63
CA LYS A 498 -36.15 1.12 -13.96
C LYS A 498 -36.72 0.03 -14.88
N ILE A 499 -36.96 0.25 -16.17
CA ILE A 499 -37.64 -0.76 -17.03
C ILE A 499 -37.15 -0.74 -18.48
N ALA A 500 -36.75 0.43 -19.00
CA ALA A 500 -36.01 0.58 -20.25
C ALA A 500 -35.29 1.93 -20.18
N GLY A 501 -33.97 1.93 -20.32
CA GLY A 501 -33.15 3.12 -20.06
C GLY A 501 -31.83 3.07 -20.82
N TYR A 502 -31.37 4.22 -21.30
CA TYR A 502 -30.06 4.33 -21.93
C TYR A 502 -28.96 3.94 -20.93
N LEU A 503 -27.90 3.32 -21.45
CA LEU A 503 -26.72 3.00 -20.65
C LEU A 503 -25.98 4.27 -20.23
N LYS A 504 -25.40 4.26 -19.04
CA LYS A 504 -24.61 5.36 -18.49
C LYS A 504 -23.52 4.82 -17.57
N LEU A 505 -22.52 5.64 -17.25
CA LEU A 505 -21.62 5.39 -16.13
C LEU A 505 -22.33 5.71 -14.81
N VAL A 506 -22.16 4.87 -13.80
CA VAL A 506 -22.71 5.06 -12.44
C VAL A 506 -21.62 4.92 -11.39
N ASP A 507 -21.66 5.73 -10.34
CA ASP A 507 -20.68 5.72 -9.23
C ASP A 507 -20.93 4.64 -8.16
N SER A 508 -21.75 3.64 -8.48
CA SER A 508 -22.11 2.57 -7.56
C SER A 508 -22.22 1.23 -8.30
N PRO A 509 -21.71 0.14 -7.73
CA PRO A 509 -21.89 -1.21 -8.29
C PRO A 509 -23.34 -1.71 -8.13
N LYS A 510 -24.19 -0.99 -7.39
CA LYS A 510 -25.57 -1.39 -7.13
C LYS A 510 -26.34 -1.54 -8.45
N GLN A 511 -26.82 -2.76 -8.71
CA GLN A 511 -27.52 -3.15 -9.94
C GLN A 511 -26.67 -3.11 -11.23
N ALA A 512 -25.36 -2.95 -11.12
CA ALA A 512 -24.42 -2.94 -12.26
C ALA A 512 -23.79 -4.33 -12.52
N LEU A 513 -24.52 -5.40 -12.19
CA LEU A 513 -24.08 -6.79 -12.37
C LEU A 513 -24.73 -7.39 -13.62
N TYR A 514 -23.96 -8.16 -14.38
CA TYR A 514 -24.35 -8.68 -15.68
C TYR A 514 -23.95 -10.15 -15.87
N THR A 515 -24.75 -10.91 -16.62
CA THR A 515 -24.37 -12.23 -17.16
C THR A 515 -24.00 -12.10 -18.63
N LEU A 516 -22.90 -12.75 -19.02
CA LEU A 516 -22.48 -12.89 -20.40
C LEU A 516 -22.96 -14.23 -20.96
N ILE A 517 -23.73 -14.19 -22.04
CA ILE A 517 -24.27 -15.39 -22.71
C ILE A 517 -23.68 -15.48 -24.12
N TYR A 518 -22.90 -16.52 -24.37
CA TYR A 518 -22.22 -16.72 -25.64
C TYR A 518 -23.22 -17.11 -26.75
N GLN A 519 -23.10 -16.43 -27.91
CA GLN A 519 -23.93 -16.59 -29.11
C GLN A 519 -23.04 -16.73 -30.36
N GLY A 520 -22.25 -17.81 -30.43
CA GLY A 520 -21.54 -18.16 -31.67
C GLY A 520 -20.50 -17.12 -32.14
N GLY A 521 -19.77 -16.50 -31.20
CA GLY A 521 -18.74 -15.50 -31.47
C GLY A 521 -19.12 -14.09 -31.01
N LEU A 522 -20.37 -13.90 -30.60
CA LEU A 522 -20.90 -12.68 -29.99
C LEU A 522 -21.44 -12.99 -28.60
N TRP A 523 -21.77 -11.95 -27.84
CA TRP A 523 -22.29 -12.05 -26.48
C TRP A 523 -23.60 -11.30 -26.34
N ASN A 524 -24.60 -11.91 -25.71
CA ASN A 524 -25.65 -11.12 -25.07
C ASN A 524 -25.16 -10.71 -23.67
N ILE A 525 -25.36 -9.44 -23.32
CA ILE A 525 -25.01 -8.90 -22.00
C ILE A 525 -26.32 -8.62 -21.27
N GLN A 526 -26.67 -9.47 -20.30
CA GLN A 526 -27.92 -9.38 -19.57
C GLN A 526 -27.68 -8.78 -18.18
N ASN A 527 -28.44 -7.76 -17.80
CA ASN A 527 -28.40 -7.21 -16.45
C ASN A 527 -29.11 -8.13 -15.45
N GLU A 528 -28.50 -8.38 -14.29
CA GLU A 528 -29.03 -9.29 -13.28
C GLU A 528 -30.22 -8.74 -12.48
N PHE A 529 -30.34 -7.41 -12.38
CA PHE A 529 -31.42 -6.82 -11.58
C PHE A 529 -32.76 -6.82 -12.32
N TRP A 530 -32.78 -6.36 -13.57
CA TRP A 530 -34.00 -6.32 -14.39
C TRP A 530 -34.16 -7.53 -15.31
N GLN A 531 -33.13 -8.37 -15.46
CA GLN A 531 -33.10 -9.52 -16.37
C GLN A 531 -33.27 -9.09 -17.84
N GLN A 532 -32.70 -7.93 -18.20
CA GLN A 532 -32.82 -7.33 -19.54
C GLN A 532 -31.48 -7.26 -20.25
N TYR A 533 -31.51 -7.35 -21.58
CA TYR A 533 -30.32 -7.28 -22.42
C TYR A 533 -29.93 -5.83 -22.73
N ILE A 534 -28.63 -5.59 -22.81
CA ILE A 534 -28.10 -4.41 -23.48
C ILE A 534 -28.44 -4.51 -24.96
N TRP A 535 -29.13 -3.51 -25.49
CA TRP A 535 -29.70 -3.45 -26.82
C TRP A 535 -29.27 -2.16 -27.53
N LEU A 536 -28.80 -2.26 -28.77
CA LEU A 536 -28.57 -1.09 -29.62
C LEU A 536 -29.90 -0.59 -30.20
N ASN A 537 -30.36 0.56 -29.71
CA ASN A 537 -31.45 1.29 -30.34
C ASN A 537 -30.91 2.05 -31.55
N GLN A 538 -31.13 1.53 -32.76
CA GLN A 538 -30.64 2.13 -34.00
C GLN A 538 -31.31 3.48 -34.30
N ASP A 539 -32.60 3.65 -33.97
CA ASP A 539 -33.32 4.91 -34.20
C ASP A 539 -32.75 6.06 -33.38
N LYS A 540 -32.21 5.75 -32.19
CA LYS A 540 -31.60 6.73 -31.27
C LYS A 540 -30.07 6.66 -31.26
N GLU A 541 -29.49 5.81 -32.09
CA GLU A 541 -28.05 5.53 -32.18
C GLU A 541 -27.35 5.36 -30.83
N ARG A 542 -28.01 4.64 -29.89
CA ARG A 542 -27.47 4.48 -28.53
C ARG A 542 -27.79 3.14 -27.91
N PRO A 543 -26.93 2.64 -27.01
CA PRO A 543 -27.21 1.44 -26.22
C PRO A 543 -28.21 1.74 -25.10
N GLU A 544 -29.13 0.81 -24.86
CA GLU A 544 -30.11 0.86 -23.77
C GLU A 544 -30.36 -0.53 -23.18
N LEU A 545 -30.79 -0.61 -21.93
CA LEU A 545 -31.47 -1.80 -21.43
C LEU A 545 -32.87 -1.86 -22.02
N ASN A 546 -33.22 -3.00 -22.61
CA ASN A 546 -34.50 -3.18 -23.28
C ASN A 546 -35.22 -4.46 -22.83
N ARG A 547 -36.41 -4.28 -22.23
CA ARG A 547 -37.31 -5.38 -21.82
C ARG A 547 -37.91 -6.20 -22.98
N HIS A 548 -37.94 -5.64 -24.18
CA HIS A 548 -38.53 -6.24 -25.37
C HIS A 548 -37.46 -6.70 -26.37
N GLY A 549 -36.19 -6.66 -25.97
CA GLY A 549 -35.09 -7.09 -26.82
C GLY A 549 -35.04 -8.60 -26.93
N GLU A 550 -35.19 -9.11 -28.15
CA GLU A 550 -35.00 -10.54 -28.46
C GLU A 550 -33.50 -10.86 -28.50
N PRO A 551 -32.97 -11.77 -27.65
CA PRO A 551 -31.52 -12.03 -27.55
C PRO A 551 -30.90 -12.57 -28.83
N SER A 552 -31.71 -13.19 -29.70
CA SER A 552 -31.29 -13.68 -31.01
C SER A 552 -31.05 -12.58 -32.06
N GLN A 553 -31.54 -11.35 -31.81
CA GLN A 553 -31.34 -10.22 -32.71
C GLN A 553 -29.94 -9.63 -32.54
N LEU A 554 -29.36 -9.19 -33.65
CA LEU A 554 -28.01 -8.63 -33.67
C LEU A 554 -27.88 -7.36 -32.80
N ASN A 555 -28.98 -6.64 -32.57
CA ASN A 555 -29.04 -5.47 -31.69
C ASN A 555 -28.77 -5.82 -30.22
N ALA A 556 -29.06 -7.05 -29.80
CA ALA A 556 -28.80 -7.55 -28.44
C ALA A 556 -27.40 -8.18 -28.29
N GLN A 557 -26.64 -8.27 -29.39
CA GLN A 557 -25.36 -8.98 -29.45
C GLN A 557 -24.20 -7.99 -29.49
N TRP A 558 -23.12 -8.32 -28.79
CA TRP A 558 -21.97 -7.47 -28.58
C TRP A 558 -20.67 -8.26 -28.75
N MET A 559 -19.65 -7.60 -29.27
CA MET A 559 -18.28 -8.10 -29.23
C MET A 559 -17.62 -7.58 -27.95
N VAL A 560 -17.07 -8.48 -27.15
CA VAL A 560 -16.22 -8.16 -25.99
C VAL A 560 -14.79 -8.45 -26.43
N GLU A 561 -14.00 -7.40 -26.66
CA GLU A 561 -12.62 -7.49 -27.13
C GLU A 561 -11.68 -7.31 -25.94
N HIS A 562 -10.78 -8.26 -25.71
CA HIS A 562 -9.73 -8.15 -24.69
C HIS A 562 -8.61 -7.24 -25.21
N LEU A 563 -8.14 -6.32 -24.36
CA LEU A 563 -7.16 -5.28 -24.71
C LEU A 563 -5.72 -5.65 -24.34
#